data_AF-T1AB34-F1
#
_entry.id   AF-T1AB34-F1
#
_cell.length_a   1.000
_cell.length_b   1.000
_cell.length_c   1.000
_cell.angle_alpha   90.00
_cell.angle_beta   90.00
_cell.angle_gamma   90.00
#
_symmetry.space_group_name_H-M   'P 1'
#
loop_
_entity.id
_entity.type
_entity.pdbx_description
1 polymer ?
#
loop_
_entity_poly.entity_id
_entity_poly.type
_entity_poly.pdbx_seq_one_letter_code
_entity_poly.pdbx_strand_id
1 'polypeptide(L)'
;MRITRVLHYIWRPLALIGGVYSFSVIGFILTQKVSVFTGVYWGVITMSTVGYGDVVPTNDLSRMFAIILAASTIGILGYVISSINTLALKAREEEALGLDGTKFSDHTLILGWTPVSLAALQELILAGRRVGVMTRRQESLPEIRTFISNFLRVSRKDPKLRGRLSRDDDIFVAFGDYS
;
A
#
# COMPACT_ATOMS: atom_id res chain seq x y z
N MET A 1 -3.21 8.13 7.02
CA MET A 1 -1.87 8.37 6.41
C MET A 1 -1.55 9.86 6.18
N ARG A 2 -0.45 10.40 6.74
CA ARG A 2 0.07 11.75 6.38
C ARG A 2 0.54 11.75 4.92
N ILE A 3 -0.18 12.47 4.05
CA ILE A 3 0.07 12.62 2.60
C ILE A 3 1.55 12.87 2.27
N THR A 4 2.26 13.58 3.13
CA THR A 4 3.69 13.87 2.97
C THR A 4 4.57 12.63 2.91
N ARG A 5 4.29 11.55 3.67
CA ARG A 5 5.09 10.32 3.64
C ARG A 5 4.93 9.57 2.31
N VAL A 6 3.70 9.46 1.83
CA VAL A 6 3.38 8.82 0.54
C VAL A 6 4.05 9.57 -0.61
N LEU A 7 4.02 10.90 -0.56
CA LEU A 7 4.62 11.76 -1.56
C LEU A 7 6.14 11.51 -1.70
N HIS A 8 6.86 11.36 -0.60
CA HIS A 8 8.31 11.07 -0.64
C HIS A 8 8.63 9.66 -1.17
N TYR A 9 7.77 8.67 -0.88
CA TYR A 9 7.92 7.31 -1.40
C TYR A 9 7.75 7.23 -2.92
N ILE A 10 6.90 8.09 -3.48
CA ILE A 10 6.64 8.16 -4.92
C ILE A 10 7.67 9.05 -5.62
N TRP A 11 8.00 10.21 -5.06
CA TRP A 11 8.89 11.19 -5.69
C TRP A 11 10.32 10.68 -5.87
N ARG A 12 10.86 9.93 -4.89
CA ARG A 12 12.23 9.38 -4.95
C ARG A 12 12.50 8.48 -6.16
N PRO A 13 11.72 7.41 -6.42
CA PRO A 13 11.92 6.59 -7.61
C PRO A 13 11.66 7.38 -8.90
N LEU A 14 10.68 8.29 -8.92
CA LEU A 14 10.42 9.16 -10.08
C LEU A 14 11.62 10.06 -10.42
N ALA A 15 12.20 10.71 -9.42
CA ALA A 15 13.39 11.54 -9.59
C ALA A 15 14.60 10.72 -10.06
N LEU A 16 14.77 9.50 -9.53
CA LEU A 16 15.83 8.58 -9.96
C LEU A 16 15.67 8.17 -11.43
N ILE A 17 14.45 7.75 -11.84
CA ILE A 17 14.14 7.39 -13.23
C ILE A 17 14.39 8.59 -14.15
N GLY A 18 13.88 9.77 -13.80
CA GLY A 18 14.05 10.99 -14.60
C GLY A 18 15.52 11.41 -14.73
N GLY A 19 16.31 11.25 -13.66
CA GLY A 19 17.74 11.53 -13.65
C GLY A 19 18.53 10.58 -14.56
N VAL A 20 18.30 9.27 -14.43
CA VAL A 20 18.96 8.25 -15.27
C VAL A 20 18.54 8.38 -16.73
N TYR A 21 17.27 8.68 -16.99
CA TYR A 21 16.78 8.97 -18.34
C TYR A 21 17.45 10.19 -18.96
N SER A 22 17.52 11.31 -18.22
CA SER A 22 18.15 12.54 -18.73
C SER A 22 19.64 12.33 -18.99
N PHE A 23 20.34 11.65 -18.07
CA PHE A 23 21.73 11.25 -18.25
C PHE A 23 21.90 10.35 -19.48
N SER A 24 20.95 9.43 -19.71
CA SER A 24 20.91 8.54 -20.87
C SER A 24 20.85 9.29 -22.20
N VAL A 25 19.86 10.16 -22.32
CA VAL A 25 19.62 10.95 -23.54
C VAL A 25 20.81 11.86 -23.83
N ILE A 26 21.31 12.58 -22.82
CA ILE A 26 22.46 13.49 -22.97
C ILE A 26 23.72 12.69 -23.35
N GLY A 27 24.01 11.59 -22.65
CA GLY A 27 25.15 10.74 -22.93
C GLY A 27 25.14 10.18 -24.36
N PHE A 28 23.98 9.74 -24.83
CA PHE A 28 23.84 9.23 -26.19
C PHE A 28 23.98 10.33 -27.25
N ILE A 29 23.38 11.50 -27.05
CA ILE A 29 23.52 12.65 -27.97
C ILE A 29 24.98 13.09 -28.08
N LEU A 30 25.70 13.19 -26.95
CA LEU A 30 27.09 13.65 -26.95
C LEU A 30 28.03 12.63 -27.60
N THR A 31 27.79 11.33 -27.39
CA THR A 31 28.66 10.26 -27.93
C THR A 31 28.39 9.93 -29.39
N GLN A 32 27.14 9.99 -29.85
CA GLN A 32 26.73 9.66 -31.22
C GLN A 32 26.49 10.89 -32.11
N LYS A 33 26.48 12.10 -31.54
CA LYS A 33 26.20 13.37 -32.25
C LYS A 33 24.88 13.35 -33.03
N VAL A 34 23.86 12.71 -32.47
CA VAL A 34 22.52 12.58 -33.06
C VAL A 34 21.61 13.75 -32.68
N SER A 35 20.47 13.86 -33.36
CA SER A 35 19.44 14.84 -33.01
C SER A 35 18.87 14.58 -31.60
N VAL A 36 18.33 15.63 -30.97
CA VAL A 36 17.68 15.51 -29.65
C VAL A 36 16.55 14.50 -29.68
N PHE A 37 15.73 14.49 -30.74
CA PHE A 37 14.64 13.54 -30.91
C PHE A 37 15.12 12.09 -30.99
N THR A 38 16.22 11.84 -31.71
CA THR A 38 16.83 10.51 -31.79
C THR A 38 17.37 10.04 -30.44
N GLY A 39 17.98 10.95 -29.67
CA GLY A 39 18.47 10.63 -28.32
C GLY A 39 17.34 10.32 -27.33
N VAL A 40 16.29 11.14 -27.33
CA VAL A 40 15.06 10.92 -26.54
C VAL A 40 14.43 9.57 -26.90
N TYR A 41 14.25 9.32 -28.20
CA TYR A 41 13.71 8.05 -28.71
C TYR A 41 14.54 6.85 -28.23
N TRP A 42 15.86 6.89 -28.43
CA TRP A 42 16.76 5.83 -27.99
C TRP A 42 16.70 5.59 -26.48
N GLY A 43 16.65 6.66 -25.68
CA GLY A 43 16.50 6.57 -24.23
C GLY A 43 15.20 5.89 -23.81
N VAL A 44 14.08 6.25 -24.44
CA VAL A 44 12.76 5.66 -24.17
C VAL A 44 12.74 4.17 -24.50
N ILE A 45 13.14 3.79 -25.71
CA ILE A 45 13.08 2.38 -26.15
C ILE A 45 14.04 1.49 -25.37
N THR A 46 15.17 2.05 -24.89
CA THR A 46 16.16 1.31 -24.09
C THR A 46 15.71 1.15 -22.64
N MET A 47 15.26 2.23 -21.98
CA MET A 47 14.78 2.16 -20.60
C MET A 47 13.45 1.43 -20.46
N SER A 48 12.62 1.42 -21.50
CA SER A 48 11.42 0.59 -21.56
C SER A 48 11.69 -0.87 -21.89
N THR A 49 12.96 -1.25 -22.13
CA THR A 49 13.39 -2.60 -22.52
C THR A 49 12.79 -3.10 -23.84
N VAL A 50 12.22 -2.21 -24.66
CA VAL A 50 11.64 -2.55 -25.96
C VAL A 50 12.74 -2.85 -26.99
N GLY A 51 13.72 -1.93 -27.10
CA GLY A 51 14.92 -2.13 -27.91
C GLY A 51 14.68 -2.50 -29.38
N TYR A 52 13.99 -1.65 -30.16
CA TYR A 52 13.69 -1.91 -31.57
C TYR A 52 14.91 -2.21 -32.46
N GLY A 53 16.09 -1.72 -32.09
CA GLY A 53 17.35 -2.00 -32.79
C GLY A 53 17.57 -1.18 -34.06
N ASP A 54 16.71 -0.20 -34.33
CA ASP A 54 16.83 0.77 -35.42
C ASP A 54 17.84 1.90 -35.11
N VAL A 55 17.97 2.26 -33.83
CA VAL A 55 19.01 3.17 -33.33
C VAL A 55 19.88 2.41 -32.33
N VAL A 56 21.17 2.26 -32.66
CA VAL A 56 22.12 1.47 -31.86
C VAL A 56 23.44 2.21 -31.63
N PRO A 57 24.11 1.98 -30.49
CA PRO A 57 25.43 2.54 -30.24
C PRO A 57 26.49 1.97 -31.21
N THR A 58 27.11 2.86 -31.99
CA THR A 58 28.10 2.48 -33.01
C THR A 58 29.55 2.54 -32.52
N ASN A 59 29.84 3.33 -31.47
CA ASN A 59 31.19 3.51 -30.92
C ASN A 59 31.33 2.91 -29.52
N ASP A 60 32.56 2.56 -29.12
CA ASP A 60 32.82 1.81 -27.88
C ASP A 60 32.36 2.55 -26.63
N LEU A 61 32.49 3.88 -26.60
CA LEU A 61 32.02 4.70 -25.48
C LEU A 61 30.49 4.62 -25.31
N SER A 62 29.74 4.76 -26.41
CA SER A 62 28.28 4.64 -26.39
C SER A 62 27.80 3.20 -26.10
N ARG A 63 28.57 2.18 -26.48
CA ARG A 63 28.29 0.78 -26.14
C ARG A 63 28.46 0.54 -24.65
N MET A 64 29.55 1.03 -24.06
CA MET A 64 29.77 0.94 -22.61
C MET A 64 28.65 1.66 -21.83
N PHE A 65 28.24 2.82 -22.33
CA PHE A 65 27.11 3.57 -21.78
C PHE A 65 25.80 2.77 -21.84
N ALA A 66 25.50 2.16 -22.99
CA ALA A 66 24.31 1.34 -23.17
C ALA A 66 24.28 0.12 -22.24
N ILE A 67 25.43 -0.53 -22.00
CA ILE A 67 25.56 -1.64 -21.05
C ILE A 67 25.22 -1.19 -19.63
N ILE A 68 25.80 -0.08 -19.18
CA ILE A 68 25.55 0.48 -17.84
C ILE A 68 24.06 0.87 -17.70
N LEU A 69 23.50 1.49 -18.73
CA LEU A 69 22.09 1.88 -18.75
C LEU A 69 21.16 0.66 -18.68
N ALA A 70 21.43 -0.39 -19.45
CA ALA A 70 20.63 -1.62 -19.44
C ALA A 70 20.65 -2.28 -18.06
N ALA A 71 21.83 -2.42 -17.44
CA ALA A 71 21.96 -2.96 -16.08
C ALA A 71 21.24 -2.08 -15.04
N SER A 72 21.41 -0.76 -15.13
CA SER A 72 20.78 0.20 -14.22
C SER A 72 19.25 0.18 -14.32
N THR A 73 18.71 0.03 -15.53
CA THR A 73 17.26 -0.03 -15.79
C THR A 73 16.62 -1.20 -15.04
N ILE A 74 17.23 -2.39 -15.09
CA ILE A 74 16.73 -3.57 -14.37
C ILE A 74 16.75 -3.33 -12.85
N GLY A 75 17.83 -2.76 -12.32
CA GLY A 75 17.94 -2.42 -10.90
C GLY A 75 16.89 -1.40 -10.44
N ILE A 76 16.65 -0.36 -11.24
CA ILE A 76 15.65 0.68 -10.97
C ILE A 76 14.24 0.09 -10.99
N LEU A 77 13.91 -0.78 -11.96
CA LEU A 77 12.61 -1.47 -12.00
C LEU A 77 12.38 -2.31 -10.74
N GLY A 78 13.38 -3.09 -10.31
CA GLY A 78 13.31 -3.86 -9.07
C GLY A 78 13.09 -2.97 -7.83
N TYR A 79 13.80 -1.85 -7.76
CA TYR A 79 13.64 -0.88 -6.68
C TYR A 79 12.23 -0.25 -6.64
N VAL A 80 11.66 0.09 -7.80
CA VAL A 80 10.31 0.65 -7.92
C VAL A 80 9.27 -0.36 -7.43
N ILE A 81 9.35 -1.62 -7.88
CA ILE A 81 8.44 -2.69 -7.46
C ILE A 81 8.53 -2.90 -5.95
N SER A 82 9.74 -2.97 -5.39
CA SER A 82 9.98 -3.12 -3.95
C SER A 82 9.38 -1.96 -3.14
N SER A 83 9.51 -0.73 -3.65
CA SER A 83 8.97 0.47 -3.01
C SER A 83 7.43 0.45 -2.96
N ILE A 84 6.78 0.04 -4.05
CA ILE A 84 5.32 -0.12 -4.11
C ILE A 84 4.85 -1.23 -3.16
N ASN A 85 5.53 -2.38 -3.15
CA ASN A 85 5.20 -3.49 -2.25
C ASN A 85 5.31 -3.06 -0.77
N THR A 86 6.36 -2.31 -0.42
CA THR A 86 6.53 -1.78 0.94
C THR A 86 5.40 -0.84 1.32
N LEU A 87 4.94 0.02 0.40
CA LEU A 87 3.81 0.91 0.64
C LEU A 87 2.50 0.12 0.84
N ALA A 88 2.26 -0.89 -0.01
CA ALA A 88 1.09 -1.74 0.09
C ALA A 88 1.06 -2.56 1.39
N LEU A 89 2.21 -3.11 1.80
CA LEU A 89 2.34 -3.85 3.07
C LEU A 89 2.07 -2.95 4.27
N LYS A 90 2.65 -1.74 4.29
CA LYS A 90 2.41 -0.77 5.36
C LYS A 90 0.94 -0.36 5.44
N ALA A 91 0.29 -0.10 4.31
CA ALA A 91 -1.13 0.23 4.27
C ALA A 91 -1.98 -0.90 4.85
N ARG A 92 -1.69 -2.16 4.47
CA ARG A 92 -2.38 -3.34 5.02
C ARG A 92 -2.12 -3.53 6.51
N GLU A 93 -0.91 -3.24 6.98
CA GLU A 93 -0.56 -3.32 8.40
C GLU A 93 -1.32 -2.26 9.22
N GLU A 94 -1.36 -1.01 8.74
CA GLU A 94 -2.15 0.07 9.38
C GLU A 94 -3.65 -0.27 9.41
N GLU A 95 -4.19 -0.87 8.34
CA GLU A 95 -5.58 -1.35 8.27
C GLU A 95 -5.83 -2.51 9.24
N ALA A 96 -4.94 -3.51 9.27
CA ALA A 96 -5.04 -4.66 10.16
C ALA A 96 -5.07 -4.20 11.63
N LEU A 97 -4.22 -3.22 11.96
CA LEU A 97 -4.14 -2.55 13.25
C LEU A 97 -5.32 -1.63 13.57
N GLY A 98 -6.16 -1.27 12.59
CA GLY A 98 -7.24 -0.31 12.79
C GLY A 98 -6.74 1.09 13.12
N LEU A 99 -5.61 1.52 12.55
CA LEU A 99 -5.06 2.85 12.81
C LEU A 99 -5.78 3.97 12.05
N ASP A 100 -6.57 3.63 11.03
CA ASP A 100 -7.38 4.58 10.26
C ASP A 100 -8.61 5.09 11.03
N GLY A 101 -8.93 4.48 12.18
CA GLY A 101 -10.07 4.85 13.00
C GLY A 101 -11.42 4.56 12.30
N THR A 102 -12.47 5.23 12.78
CA THR A 102 -13.83 5.10 12.25
C THR A 102 -14.42 6.47 11.95
N LYS A 103 -15.40 6.51 11.04
CA LYS A 103 -16.13 7.74 10.72
C LYS A 103 -17.43 7.89 11.51
N PHE A 104 -17.85 6.88 12.28
CA PHE A 104 -19.15 6.92 12.94
C PHE A 104 -19.09 7.63 14.30
N SER A 105 -20.00 8.58 14.49
CA SER A 105 -20.29 9.23 15.77
C SER A 105 -21.35 8.44 16.55
N ASP A 106 -21.40 8.63 17.87
CA ASP A 106 -22.31 7.96 18.81
C ASP A 106 -22.10 6.42 18.86
N HIS A 107 -20.97 6.01 19.42
CA HIS A 107 -20.59 4.61 19.55
C HIS A 107 -20.05 4.29 20.94
N THR A 108 -20.20 3.04 21.35
CA THR A 108 -19.63 2.53 22.60
C THR A 108 -18.23 2.00 22.34
N LEU A 109 -17.26 2.42 23.16
CA LEU A 109 -15.89 1.92 23.09
C LEU A 109 -15.66 0.87 24.18
N ILE A 110 -15.25 -0.32 23.77
CA ILE A 110 -14.80 -1.41 24.63
C ILE A 110 -13.28 -1.39 24.70
N LEU A 111 -12.74 -1.27 25.90
CA LEU A 111 -11.29 -1.28 26.15
C LEU A 111 -10.86 -2.63 26.73
N GLY A 112 -10.01 -3.34 25.99
CA GLY A 112 -9.52 -4.66 26.34
C GLY A 112 -10.36 -5.81 25.82
N TRP A 113 -9.72 -6.98 25.76
CA TRP A 113 -10.32 -8.24 25.31
C TRP A 113 -10.29 -9.25 26.45
N THR A 114 -11.43 -9.40 27.13
CA THR A 114 -11.67 -10.28 28.28
C THR A 114 -13.03 -10.97 28.14
N PRO A 115 -13.33 -12.01 28.94
CA PRO A 115 -14.65 -12.64 28.93
C PRO A 115 -15.80 -11.66 29.24
N VAL A 116 -15.56 -10.65 30.08
CA VAL A 116 -16.56 -9.61 30.41
C VAL A 116 -16.82 -8.71 29.20
N SER A 117 -15.77 -8.28 28.51
CA SER A 117 -15.91 -7.46 27.31
C SER A 117 -16.55 -8.24 26.16
N LEU A 118 -16.32 -9.56 26.09
CA LEU A 118 -16.96 -10.44 25.11
C LEU A 118 -18.48 -10.48 25.29
N ALA A 119 -18.94 -10.70 26.53
CA ALA A 119 -20.36 -10.70 26.86
C ALA A 119 -20.99 -9.32 26.58
N ALA A 120 -20.33 -8.24 26.99
CA ALA A 120 -20.80 -6.88 26.71
C ALA A 120 -20.89 -6.59 25.19
N LEU A 121 -19.91 -7.03 24.40
CA LEU A 121 -19.90 -6.89 22.96
C LEU A 121 -21.10 -7.59 22.32
N GLN A 122 -21.39 -8.83 22.73
CA GLN A 122 -22.53 -9.59 22.20
C GLN A 122 -23.86 -8.86 22.45
N GLU A 123 -24.08 -8.38 23.68
CA GLU A 123 -25.29 -7.61 24.03
C GLU A 123 -25.42 -6.33 23.20
N LEU A 124 -24.32 -5.58 23.02
CA LEU A 124 -24.32 -4.36 22.21
C LEU A 124 -24.61 -4.62 20.74
N ILE A 125 -24.05 -5.69 20.17
CA ILE A 125 -24.32 -6.13 18.79
C ILE A 125 -25.80 -6.49 18.62
N LEU A 126 -26.37 -7.25 19.56
CA LEU A 126 -27.78 -7.65 19.56
C LEU A 126 -28.73 -6.47 19.75
N ALA A 127 -28.29 -5.43 20.47
CA ALA A 127 -29.00 -4.18 20.65
C ALA A 127 -28.91 -3.23 19.44
N GLY A 128 -28.15 -3.59 18.40
CA GLY A 128 -27.95 -2.75 17.21
C GLY A 128 -27.10 -1.51 17.47
N ARG A 129 -26.25 -1.55 18.50
CA ARG A 129 -25.35 -0.43 18.82
C ARG A 129 -24.09 -0.49 17.95
N ARG A 130 -23.53 0.69 17.69
CA ARG A 130 -22.20 0.83 17.08
C ARG A 130 -21.15 0.64 18.16
N VAL A 131 -20.15 -0.20 17.88
CA VAL A 131 -19.14 -0.59 18.88
C VAL A 131 -17.74 -0.50 18.32
N GLY A 132 -16.85 0.19 19.03
CA GLY A 132 -15.41 0.10 18.84
C GLY A 132 -14.80 -0.84 19.87
N VAL A 133 -13.90 -1.73 19.46
CA VAL A 133 -13.12 -2.59 20.36
C VAL A 133 -11.66 -2.20 20.22
N MET A 134 -11.05 -1.77 21.32
CA MET A 134 -9.63 -1.44 21.38
C MET A 134 -8.87 -2.44 22.25
N THR A 135 -7.73 -2.91 21.76
CA THR A 135 -6.87 -3.87 22.46
C THR A 135 -5.41 -3.42 22.49
N ARG A 136 -4.74 -3.62 23.63
CA ARG A 136 -3.29 -3.44 23.80
C ARG A 136 -2.46 -4.59 23.20
N ARG A 137 -3.09 -5.66 22.73
CA ARG A 137 -2.40 -6.83 22.15
C ARG A 137 -2.75 -6.94 20.68
N GLN A 138 -1.81 -6.56 19.80
CA GLN A 138 -1.97 -6.65 18.35
C GLN A 138 -2.35 -8.08 17.89
N GLU A 139 -1.78 -9.09 18.55
CA GLU A 139 -2.05 -10.51 18.29
C GLU A 139 -3.52 -10.91 18.51
N SER A 140 -4.27 -10.16 19.31
CA SER A 140 -5.70 -10.44 19.56
C SER A 140 -6.62 -9.86 18.47
N LEU A 141 -6.15 -8.97 17.60
CA LEU A 141 -6.99 -8.36 16.56
C LEU A 141 -7.60 -9.38 15.59
N PRO A 142 -6.85 -10.37 15.05
CA PRO A 142 -7.43 -11.36 14.15
C PRO A 142 -8.46 -12.24 14.85
N GLU A 143 -8.23 -12.56 16.13
CA GLU A 143 -9.16 -13.33 16.97
C GLU A 143 -10.48 -12.56 17.17
N ILE A 144 -10.40 -11.29 17.55
CA ILE A 144 -11.57 -10.41 17.76
C ILE A 144 -12.36 -10.29 16.45
N ARG A 145 -11.70 -10.00 15.33
CA ARG A 145 -12.35 -9.87 14.01
C ARG A 145 -13.03 -11.18 13.59
N THR A 146 -12.37 -12.31 13.80
CA THR A 146 -12.91 -13.65 13.49
C THR A 146 -14.11 -13.97 14.36
N PHE A 147 -14.05 -13.65 15.66
CA PHE A 147 -15.17 -13.82 16.59
C PHE A 147 -16.38 -12.99 16.13
N ILE A 148 -16.21 -11.69 15.87
CA ILE A 148 -17.28 -10.78 15.44
C ILE A 148 -17.92 -11.28 14.15
N SER A 149 -17.11 -11.61 13.14
CA SER A 149 -17.60 -12.11 11.85
C SER A 149 -18.42 -13.41 12.02
N ASN A 150 -17.90 -14.36 12.80
CA ASN A 150 -18.62 -15.60 13.09
C ASN A 150 -19.91 -15.36 13.86
N PHE A 151 -19.88 -14.50 14.89
CA PHE A 151 -21.04 -14.18 15.71
C PHE A 151 -22.14 -13.51 14.88
N LEU A 152 -21.82 -12.49 14.08
CA LEU A 152 -22.78 -11.83 13.19
C LEU A 152 -23.37 -12.81 12.18
N ARG A 153 -22.53 -13.66 11.57
CA ARG A 153 -22.97 -14.68 10.62
C ARG A 153 -23.94 -15.67 11.25
N VAL A 154 -23.70 -16.08 12.50
CA VAL A 154 -24.60 -16.99 13.24
C VAL A 154 -25.89 -16.28 13.62
N SER A 155 -25.81 -15.10 14.23
CA SER A 155 -26.97 -14.35 14.71
C SER A 155 -27.90 -13.90 13.58
N ARG A 156 -27.37 -13.60 12.39
CA ARG A 156 -28.19 -13.27 11.20
C ARG A 156 -29.07 -14.43 10.71
N LYS A 157 -28.77 -15.67 11.07
CA LYS A 157 -29.61 -16.83 10.72
C LYS A 157 -30.90 -16.88 11.54
N ASP A 158 -30.94 -16.25 12.71
CA ASP A 158 -32.16 -16.15 13.51
C ASP A 158 -33.13 -15.10 12.93
N PRO A 159 -34.33 -15.50 12.48
CA PRO A 159 -35.31 -14.57 11.92
C PRO A 159 -35.72 -13.45 12.88
N LYS A 160 -35.67 -13.67 14.20
CA LYS A 160 -36.07 -12.69 15.22
C LYS A 160 -35.05 -11.57 15.42
N LEU A 161 -33.78 -11.85 15.12
CA LEU A 161 -32.66 -10.93 15.36
C LEU A 161 -32.25 -10.13 14.11
N ARG A 162 -32.64 -10.61 12.92
CA ARG A 162 -32.19 -10.09 11.62
C ARG A 162 -32.36 -8.58 11.41
N GLY A 163 -33.39 -7.97 12.01
CA GLY A 163 -33.68 -6.52 11.90
C GLY A 163 -33.09 -5.64 13.02
N ARG A 164 -32.51 -6.25 14.07
CA ARG A 164 -31.99 -5.54 15.26
C ARG A 164 -30.48 -5.59 15.39
N LEU A 165 -29.82 -6.46 14.61
CA LEU A 165 -28.38 -6.64 14.65
C LEU A 165 -27.63 -5.44 14.08
N SER A 166 -26.52 -5.10 14.74
CA SER A 166 -25.52 -4.18 14.23
C SER A 166 -24.93 -4.71 12.90
N ARG A 167 -24.62 -3.81 11.96
CA ARG A 167 -23.99 -4.20 10.69
C ARG A 167 -22.50 -4.44 10.91
N ASP A 168 -21.87 -5.14 9.96
CA ASP A 168 -20.42 -5.36 9.98
C ASP A 168 -19.67 -4.00 9.96
N ASP A 169 -20.21 -3.01 9.26
CA ASP A 169 -19.66 -1.64 9.17
C ASP A 169 -19.86 -0.80 10.45
N ASP A 170 -20.73 -1.24 11.36
CA ASP A 170 -21.02 -0.56 12.64
C ASP A 170 -20.07 -1.03 13.76
N ILE A 171 -19.18 -1.99 13.47
CA ILE A 171 -18.24 -2.55 14.44
C ILE A 171 -16.81 -2.33 13.96
N PHE A 172 -16.00 -1.73 14.82
CA PHE A 172 -14.60 -1.45 14.51
C PHE A 172 -13.68 -2.08 15.54
N VAL A 173 -12.52 -2.53 15.09
CA VAL A 173 -11.49 -3.12 15.95
C VAL A 173 -10.17 -2.42 15.67
N ALA A 174 -9.52 -1.93 16.72
CA ALA A 174 -8.24 -1.26 16.64
C ALA A 174 -7.28 -1.68 17.75
N PHE A 175 -6.00 -1.57 17.44
CA PHE A 175 -4.93 -1.59 18.41
C PHE A 175 -4.72 -0.18 18.96
N GLY A 176 -4.52 -0.09 20.28
CA GLY A 176 -4.25 1.18 20.94
C GLY A 176 -3.81 0.95 22.37
N ASP A 177 -2.99 1.87 22.87
CA ASP A 177 -2.70 1.97 24.30
C ASP A 177 -3.68 2.97 24.93
N TYR A 178 -4.11 2.68 26.15
CA TYR A 178 -5.16 3.42 26.85
C TYR A 178 -4.75 3.63 28.33
N SER A 179 -3.55 4.19 28.50
CA SER A 179 -3.01 4.67 29.78
C SER A 179 -3.64 6.00 30.21
#